data_AF-A0A355VRI7-F1
#
_entry.id   AF-A0A355VRI7-F1
#
_cell.length_a   1.000
_cell.length_b   1.000
_cell.length_c   1.000
_cell.angle_alpha   90.00
_cell.angle_beta   90.00
_cell.angle_gamma   90.00
#
_symmetry.space_group_name_H-M   'P 1'
#
loop_
_entity.id
_entity.type
_entity.pdbx_description
1 polymer ?
#
loop_
_entity_poly.entity_id
_entity_poly.type
_entity_poly.pdbx_seq_one_letter_code
_entity_poly.pdbx_strand_id
1 'polypeptide(L)'
;MTQKIIDIISTGSSCPPEHLKKACAYVREKRFLPRTPTVFFSEHPLYICHDEQRLLNLKEALYAEDSDVIWCLRGGCGTSRLLPKLLSLAPPKKKKNSSALVM
;
A
#
# COMPACT_ATOMS: atom_id res chain seq x y z
N MET A 1 -13.42 -21.87 3.64
CA MET A 1 -12.04 -21.37 3.82
C MET A 1 -12.05 -19.88 3.54
N THR A 2 -11.85 -19.04 4.54
CA THR A 2 -11.82 -17.58 4.38
C THR A 2 -10.48 -17.19 3.77
N GLN A 3 -10.46 -16.64 2.55
CA GLN A 3 -9.22 -16.12 1.96
C GLN A 3 -8.77 -14.87 2.73
N LYS A 4 -7.47 -14.78 3.05
CA LYS A 4 -6.91 -13.61 3.73
C LYS A 4 -6.65 -12.49 2.74
N ILE A 5 -6.92 -11.25 3.17
CA ILE A 5 -6.76 -10.04 2.37
C ILE A 5 -5.35 -9.47 2.55
N ILE A 6 -4.71 -9.09 1.45
CA ILE A 6 -3.45 -8.35 1.42
C ILE A 6 -3.70 -6.98 0.80
N ASP A 7 -3.48 -5.92 1.57
CA ASP A 7 -3.53 -4.55 1.09
C ASP A 7 -2.25 -4.22 0.32
N ILE A 8 -2.36 -4.01 -0.99
CA ILE A 8 -1.25 -3.58 -1.82
C ILE A 8 -1.35 -2.06 -1.97
N ILE A 9 -0.33 -1.35 -1.48
CA ILE A 9 -0.23 0.11 -1.60
C ILE A 9 1.15 0.50 -2.15
N SER A 10 1.38 1.78 -2.42
CA SER A 10 2.72 2.31 -2.61
C SER A 10 2.80 3.71 -2.01
N THR A 11 3.89 4.00 -1.31
CA THR A 11 4.13 5.30 -0.67
C THR A 11 5.36 6.01 -1.24
N GLY A 12 6.04 5.41 -2.21
CA GLY A 12 7.31 5.89 -2.73
C GLY A 12 7.26 6.27 -4.20
N SER A 13 8.29 5.86 -4.92
CA SER A 13 8.53 6.21 -6.31
C SER A 13 7.46 5.65 -7.25
N SER A 14 7.30 6.30 -8.40
CA SER A 14 6.44 5.80 -9.47
C SER A 14 6.95 4.48 -10.03
N CYS A 15 6.03 3.67 -10.55
CA CYS A 15 6.37 2.44 -11.26
C CYS A 15 5.39 2.20 -12.41
N PRO A 16 5.76 1.40 -13.42
CA PRO A 16 4.84 1.02 -14.48
C PRO A 16 3.59 0.30 -13.94
N PRO A 17 2.38 0.57 -14.47
CA PRO A 17 1.14 -0.08 -14.01
C PRO A 17 1.15 -1.62 -14.11
N GLU A 18 1.98 -2.18 -14.98
CA GLU A 18 2.16 -3.63 -15.11
C GLU A 18 2.74 -4.27 -13.84
N HIS A 19 3.51 -3.53 -13.03
CA HIS A 19 4.04 -4.04 -11.76
C HIS A 19 2.91 -4.34 -10.79
N LEU A 20 1.90 -3.47 -10.72
CA LEU A 20 0.71 -3.71 -9.90
C LEU A 20 -0.06 -4.94 -10.40
N LYS A 21 -0.21 -5.09 -11.73
CA LYS A 21 -0.85 -6.28 -12.33
C LYS A 21 -0.12 -7.57 -11.95
N LYS A 22 1.22 -7.59 -12.05
CA LYS A 22 2.06 -8.73 -11.66
C LYS A 22 1.95 -9.03 -10.17
N ALA A 23 1.97 -8.01 -9.30
CA ALA A 23 1.80 -8.20 -7.86
C ALA A 23 0.43 -8.77 -7.51
N CYS A 24 -0.65 -8.26 -8.11
CA CYS A 24 -1.99 -8.81 -7.92
C CYS A 24 -2.09 -10.27 -8.40
N ALA A 25 -1.45 -10.62 -9.52
CA ALA A 25 -1.40 -11.99 -10.01
C ALA A 25 -0.66 -12.91 -9.02
N TYR A 26 0.49 -12.46 -8.50
CA TYR A 26 1.28 -13.20 -7.50
C TYR A 26 0.49 -13.46 -6.22
N VAL A 27 -0.18 -12.45 -5.67
CA VAL A 27 -1.01 -12.59 -4.45
C VAL A 27 -2.12 -13.62 -4.66
N ARG A 28 -2.78 -13.60 -5.83
CA ARG A 28 -3.82 -14.57 -6.18
C ARG A 28 -3.26 -15.98 -6.34
N GLU A 29 -2.09 -16.14 -6.96
CA GLU A 29 -1.39 -17.42 -7.10
C GLU A 29 -1.13 -18.06 -5.73
N LYS A 30 -0.76 -17.25 -4.74
CA LYS A 30 -0.56 -17.68 -3.34
C LYS A 30 -1.86 -17.87 -2.54
N ARG A 31 -3.03 -17.82 -3.20
CA ARG A 31 -4.37 -18.00 -2.61
C ARG A 31 -4.76 -16.93 -1.59
N PHE A 32 -4.25 -15.72 -1.77
CA PHE A 32 -4.65 -14.53 -1.03
C PHE A 32 -5.50 -13.61 -1.92
N LEU A 33 -6.28 -12.71 -1.30
CA LEU A 33 -7.08 -11.72 -2.00
C LEU A 33 -6.34 -10.38 -2.01
N PRO A 34 -5.85 -9.88 -3.17
CA PRO A 34 -5.26 -8.55 -3.24
C PRO A 34 -6.35 -7.49 -3.17
N ARG A 35 -6.18 -6.50 -2.28
CA ARG A 35 -6.96 -5.26 -2.26
C ARG A 35 -6.05 -4.10 -2.63
N THR A 36 -6.51 -3.26 -3.56
CA THR A 36 -5.78 -2.07 -4.02
C THR A 36 -6.64 -0.83 -3.81
N PRO A 37 -6.03 0.32 -3.48
CA PRO A 37 -6.73 1.60 -3.45
C PRO A 37 -7.44 1.93 -4.77
N THR A 38 -8.52 2.71 -4.68
CA THR A 38 -9.26 3.22 -5.85
C THR A 38 -8.36 4.07 -6.74
N VAL A 39 -7.52 4.93 -6.14
CA VAL A 39 -6.54 5.76 -6.86
C VAL A 39 -5.15 5.29 -6.48
N PHE A 40 -4.55 4.48 -7.35
CA PHE A 40 -3.19 3.96 -7.16
C PHE A 40 -2.13 4.81 -7.85
N PHE A 41 -2.42 5.27 -9.07
CA PHE A 41 -1.53 6.06 -9.90
C PHE A 41 -2.13 7.45 -10.14
N SER A 42 -1.29 8.48 -10.22
CA SER A 42 -1.65 9.78 -10.81
C SER A 42 -0.48 10.32 -11.63
N GLU A 43 -0.72 11.40 -12.37
CA GLU A 43 0.33 12.13 -13.07
C GLU A 43 1.24 12.84 -12.07
N HIS A 44 2.32 12.16 -11.66
CA HIS A 44 3.34 12.72 -10.81
C HIS A 44 4.73 12.32 -11.33
N PRO A 45 5.69 13.26 -11.46
CA PRO A 45 6.97 12.98 -12.13
C PRO A 45 7.85 11.96 -11.40
N LEU A 46 7.83 11.94 -10.06
CA LEU A 46 8.72 11.09 -9.25
C LEU A 46 8.02 10.00 -8.44
N TYR A 47 6.82 10.25 -7.93
CA TYR A 47 6.12 9.38 -6.99
C TYR A 47 4.94 8.67 -7.67
N ILE A 48 4.48 7.59 -7.06
CA ILE A 48 3.34 6.82 -7.58
C ILE A 48 2.06 7.66 -7.66
N CYS A 49 1.91 8.60 -6.72
CA CYS A 49 0.78 9.51 -6.64
C CYS A 49 1.14 10.73 -5.77
N HIS A 50 0.29 11.76 -5.76
CA HIS A 50 0.41 12.90 -4.85
C HIS A 50 0.44 12.48 -3.37
N ASP A 51 1.08 13.28 -2.52
CA ASP A 51 1.30 13.01 -1.11
C ASP A 51 -0.01 12.76 -0.34
N GLU A 52 -1.03 13.56 -0.62
CA GLU A 52 -2.37 13.46 -0.02
C GLU A 52 -2.98 12.08 -0.31
N GLN A 53 -2.89 11.63 -1.57
CA GLN A 53 -3.44 10.34 -1.97
C GLN A 53 -2.60 9.18 -1.43
N ARG A 54 -1.25 9.28 -1.43
CA ARG A 54 -0.39 8.26 -0.83
C ARG A 54 -0.65 8.12 0.68
N LEU A 55 -0.88 9.23 1.38
CA LEU A 55 -1.25 9.23 2.79
C LEU A 55 -2.63 8.63 3.01
N LEU A 56 -3.62 9.00 2.18
CA LEU A 56 -4.97 8.44 2.26
C LEU A 56 -4.94 6.92 2.06
N ASN A 57 -4.28 6.44 1.01
CA ASN A 57 -4.12 5.02 0.72
C ASN A 57 -3.44 4.29 1.89
N LEU A 58 -2.37 4.86 2.46
CA LEU A 58 -1.69 4.31 3.62
C LEU A 58 -2.61 4.28 4.85
N LYS A 59 -3.40 5.34 5.08
CA LYS A 59 -4.34 5.44 6.19
C LYS A 59 -5.41 4.36 6.07
N GLU A 60 -6.10 4.27 4.94
CA GLU A 60 -7.11 3.22 4.70
C GLU A 60 -6.52 1.83 4.92
N ALA A 61 -5.33 1.57 4.37
CA ALA A 61 -4.62 0.33 4.56
C ALA A 61 -4.15 0.11 6.00
N LEU A 62 -3.93 1.13 6.84
CA LEU A 62 -3.57 0.96 8.25
C LEU A 62 -4.79 0.67 9.13
N TYR A 63 -5.92 1.34 8.85
CA TYR A 63 -7.13 1.24 9.67
C TYR A 63 -8.09 0.13 9.24
N ALA A 64 -7.90 -0.53 8.09
CA ALA A 64 -8.80 -1.60 7.67
C ALA A 64 -8.77 -2.81 8.63
N GLU A 65 -9.92 -3.23 9.14
CA GLU A 65 -10.02 -4.25 10.19
C GLU A 65 -10.04 -5.69 9.64
N ASP A 66 -10.30 -5.86 8.35
CA ASP A 66 -10.51 -7.13 7.64
C ASP A 66 -9.24 -7.71 6.98
N SER A 67 -8.15 -6.94 7.01
CA SER A 67 -6.83 -7.34 6.51
C SER A 67 -5.81 -7.40 7.64
N ASP A 68 -4.80 -8.27 7.51
CA ASP A 68 -3.70 -8.40 8.48
C ASP A 68 -2.36 -7.89 7.94
N VAL A 69 -2.24 -7.76 6.62
CA VAL A 69 -0.98 -7.49 5.91
C VAL A 69 -1.14 -6.33 4.96
N ILE A 70 -0.19 -5.39 5.05
CA ILE A 70 0.02 -4.34 4.05
C ILE A 70 1.33 -4.64 3.34
N TRP A 71 1.29 -4.70 2.02
CA TRP A 71 2.47 -4.85 1.17
C TRP A 71 2.68 -3.60 0.32
N CYS A 72 3.81 -2.92 0.55
CA CYS A 72 4.21 -1.80 -0.30
C CYS A 72 4.78 -2.33 -1.62
N LEU A 73 4.06 -2.13 -2.73
CA LEU A 73 4.46 -2.53 -4.08
C LEU A 73 5.81 -1.93 -4.48
N ARG A 74 6.05 -0.67 -4.09
CA ARG A 74 7.32 -0.01 -4.34
C ARG A 74 7.72 0.89 -3.17
N GLY A 75 9.00 0.83 -2.83
CA GLY A 75 9.65 1.78 -1.95
C GLY A 75 10.22 2.98 -2.74
N GLY A 76 11.41 3.42 -2.35
CA GLY A 76 12.10 4.54 -2.98
C GLY A 76 12.01 5.83 -2.15
N CYS A 77 12.29 6.97 -2.78
CA CYS A 77 12.18 8.26 -2.13
C CYS A 77 10.70 8.67 -2.01
N GLY A 78 10.31 9.38 -0.95
CA GLY A 78 8.99 10.01 -0.83
C GLY A 78 8.15 9.60 0.38
N THR A 79 8.40 8.44 0.98
CA THR A 79 7.64 8.00 2.18
C THR A 79 7.91 8.90 3.39
N SER A 80 9.13 9.42 3.53
CA SER A 80 9.51 10.35 4.61
C SER A 80 8.67 11.63 4.60
N ARG A 81 8.17 12.07 3.44
CA ARG A 81 7.29 13.25 3.30
C ARG A 81 5.92 13.02 3.98
N LEU A 82 5.51 11.77 4.14
CA LEU A 82 4.26 11.41 4.79
C LEU A 82 4.42 11.28 6.32
N LEU A 83 5.66 11.14 6.81
CA LEU A 83 5.96 10.84 8.21
C LEU A 83 5.37 11.86 9.21
N PRO A 84 5.45 13.19 8.99
CA PRO A 84 4.88 14.14 9.94
C PRO A 84 3.37 13.96 10.13
N LYS A 85 2.64 13.75 9.02
CA LYS A 85 1.20 13.51 9.08
C LYS A 85 0.90 12.13 9.69
N LEU A 86 1.70 11.11 9.39
CA LEU A 86 1.55 9.76 9.96
C LEU A 86 1.71 9.74 11.48
N LEU A 87 2.69 10.49 12.01
CA LEU A 87 2.95 10.59 13.46
C LEU A 87 1.81 11.28 14.22
N SER A 88 1.00 12.09 13.54
CA SER A 88 -0.20 12.72 14.13
C SER A 88 -1.43 11.81 14.17
N LEU A 89 -1.38 10.63 13.53
CA LEU A 89 -2.51 9.71 13.51
C LEU A 89 -2.60 8.88 14.79
N ALA A 90 -3.82 8.61 15.25
CA ALA A 90 -4.04 7.65 16.32
C ALA A 90 -3.56 6.25 15.89
N PRO A 91 -2.93 5.46 16.76
CA PRO A 91 -2.53 4.10 16.39
C PRO A 91 -3.75 3.27 15.95
N PRO A 92 -3.64 2.44 14.90
CA PRO A 92 -4.73 1.57 14.49
C PRO A 92 -5.08 0.58 15.61
N LYS A 93 -6.37 0.32 15.82
CA LYS A 93 -6.86 -0.60 16.86
C LYS A 93 -6.33 -2.02 16.68
N LYS A 94 -6.18 -2.43 15.42
CA LYS A 94 -5.65 -3.74 15.03
C LYS A 94 -4.20 -3.59 14.60
N LYS A 95 -3.31 -4.38 15.20
CA LYS A 95 -1.92 -4.47 14.77
C LYS A 95 -1.86 -5.13 13.39
N LYS A 96 -1.19 -4.48 12.45
CA LYS A 96 -0.91 -5.05 11.12
C LYS A 96 0.53 -5.53 11.04
N ASN A 97 0.73 -6.67 10.39
CA ASN A 97 2.06 -7.16 10.07
C ASN A 97 2.48 -6.55 8.73
N SER A 98 3.37 -5.57 8.77
CA SER A 98 3.97 -4.98 7.57
C SER A 98 5.23 -5.76 7.19
N SER A 99 5.22 -6.45 6.06
CA SER A 99 6.42 -7.01 5.43
C SER A 99 6.83 -6.12 4.26
N ALA A 100 7.95 -5.42 4.41
CA ALA A 100 8.59 -4.71 3.30
C ALA A 100 9.37 -5.72 2.46
N LEU A 101 8.70 -6.43 1.55
CA LEU A 101 9.39 -7.19 0.51
C LEU A 101 9.67 -6.23 -0.64
N VAL A 102 10.90 -5.70 -0.68
CA VAL A 102 11.40 -4.92 -1.82
C VAL A 102 11.72 -5.91 -2.94
N MET A 103 10.81 -6.04 -3.90
CA MET A 103 11.11 -6.61 -5.23
C MET A 103 11.52 -5.49 -6.18
#